data_AF-A0A956R1U5-F1
#
_entry.id   AF-A0A956R1U5-F1
#
_cell.length_a   1.000
_cell.length_b   1.000
_cell.length_c   1.000
_cell.angle_alpha   90.00
_cell.angle_beta   90.00
_cell.angle_gamma   90.00
#
_symmetry.space_group_name_H-M   'P 1'
#
loop_
_entity.id
_entity.type
_entity.pdbx_description
1 polymer ?
#
loop_
_entity_poly.entity_id
_entity_poly.type
_entity_poly.pdbx_seq_one_letter_code
_entity_poly.pdbx_strand_id
1 'polypeptide(L)'
;MAAPPRSATLIEGDIRKALLSLGVPMSLGIVFILAMNLIDTYYVGKLGTNELAAMSFTFPVVMVVMSATMGLGVGTTSAIARAIGGGDERLVRRLTTHALILAVAVVAVLSGLGLLIERWLFAMIGAEGVLLELVLEYMTVWFLGAAFLVIPMVGSGAIRATGDARTP
;
A
#
# COMPACT_ATOMS: atom_id res chain seq x y z
N MET A 1 -17.74 33.83 3.49
CA MET A 1 -16.51 34.43 2.93
C MET A 1 -15.58 33.26 2.59
N ALA A 2 -15.63 32.79 1.34
CA ALA A 2 -14.91 31.61 0.90
C ALA A 2 -13.41 31.92 0.76
N ALA A 3 -12.55 31.05 1.27
CA ALA A 3 -11.11 31.17 1.10
C ALA A 3 -10.76 31.15 -0.41
N PRO A 4 -9.84 32.00 -0.88
CA PRO A 4 -9.50 32.05 -2.29
C PRO A 4 -8.89 30.71 -2.75
N PRO A 5 -9.12 30.27 -4.00
CA PRO A 5 -8.49 29.08 -4.53
C PRO A 5 -6.98 29.32 -4.56
N ARG A 6 -6.20 28.47 -3.89
CA ARG A 6 -4.72 28.49 -3.98
C ARG A 6 -4.36 28.19 -5.43
N SER A 7 -4.02 29.23 -6.17
CA SER A 7 -3.61 29.14 -7.58
C SER A 7 -2.45 28.15 -7.72
N ALA A 8 -2.60 27.25 -8.69
CA ALA A 8 -1.58 26.27 -9.02
C ALA A 8 -0.29 26.99 -9.43
N THR A 9 0.71 27.01 -8.56
CA THR A 9 2.07 27.52 -8.78
C THR A 9 2.86 26.70 -9.82
N LEU A 10 2.18 25.82 -10.57
CA LEU A 10 2.74 24.94 -11.58
C LEU A 10 2.62 25.51 -13.01
N ILE A 11 1.83 26.56 -13.21
CA ILE A 11 1.56 27.14 -14.55
C ILE A 11 2.22 28.52 -14.72
N GLU A 12 2.60 29.17 -13.61
CA GLU A 12 3.23 30.49 -13.62
C GLU A 12 4.55 30.44 -12.82
N GLY A 13 5.68 30.64 -13.51
CA GLY A 13 7.01 30.73 -12.89
C GLY A 13 8.12 29.95 -13.63
N ASP A 14 9.32 29.95 -13.03
CA ASP A 14 10.50 29.24 -13.54
C ASP A 14 10.34 27.72 -13.38
N ILE A 15 10.24 27.02 -14.51
CA ILE A 15 10.07 25.56 -14.61
C ILE A 15 11.12 24.81 -13.77
N ARG A 16 12.36 25.32 -13.69
CA ARG A 16 13.44 24.69 -12.92
C ARG A 16 13.13 24.68 -11.43
N LYS A 17 12.60 25.79 -10.89
CA LYS A 17 12.22 25.89 -9.46
C LYS A 17 11.02 25.01 -9.14
N ALA A 18 10.05 24.93 -10.06
CA ALA A 18 8.90 24.03 -9.91
C ALA A 18 9.34 22.56 -9.88
N LEU A 19 10.18 22.14 -10.85
CA LEU A 19 10.71 20.77 -10.90
C LEU A 19 11.55 20.42 -9.66
N LEU A 20 12.40 21.33 -9.19
CA LEU A 20 13.23 21.06 -8.01
C LEU A 20 12.40 21.04 -6.72
N SER A 21 11.42 21.94 -6.56
CA SER A 21 10.58 21.99 -5.36
C SER A 21 9.66 20.78 -5.19
N LEU A 22 9.35 20.08 -6.30
CA LEU A 22 8.56 18.84 -6.26
C LEU A 22 9.45 17.59 -6.32
N GLY A 23 10.43 17.58 -7.23
CA GLY A 23 11.26 16.42 -7.53
C GLY A 23 12.22 16.06 -6.40
N VAL A 24 12.80 17.05 -5.72
CA VAL A 24 13.71 16.82 -4.59
C VAL A 24 13.00 16.12 -3.41
N PRO A 25 11.88 16.63 -2.87
CA PRO A 25 11.20 15.95 -1.76
C PRO A 25 10.64 14.58 -2.15
N MET A 26 10.14 14.40 -3.39
CA MET A 26 9.70 13.08 -3.86
C MET A 26 10.85 12.08 -3.94
N SER A 27 11.99 12.48 -4.51
CA SER A 27 13.17 11.62 -4.60
C SER A 27 13.70 11.24 -3.23
N LEU A 28 13.72 12.19 -2.29
CA LEU A 28 14.11 11.95 -0.92
C LEU A 28 13.17 10.94 -0.24
N GLY A 29 11.86 11.05 -0.45
CA GLY A 29 10.88 10.07 0.03
C GLY A 29 11.15 8.66 -0.49
N ILE A 30 11.47 8.51 -1.78
CA ILE A 30 11.84 7.21 -2.38
C ILE A 30 13.14 6.69 -1.75
N VAL A 31 14.15 7.54 -1.53
CA VAL A 31 15.40 7.14 -0.86
C VAL A 31 15.13 6.64 0.56
N PHE A 32 14.26 7.28 1.33
CA PHE A 32 13.89 6.81 2.66
C PHE A 32 13.17 5.46 2.63
N ILE A 33 12.28 5.24 1.66
CA ILE A 33 11.62 3.93 1.47
C ILE A 33 12.65 2.85 1.16
N LEU A 34 13.60 3.12 0.24
CA LEU A 34 14.66 2.16 -0.09
C LEU A 34 15.58 1.89 1.10
N ALA A 35 15.92 2.93 1.88
CA ALA A 35 16.73 2.79 3.08
C ALA A 35 16.04 1.93 4.14
N MET A 36 14.73 2.09 4.35
CA MET A 36 13.94 1.24 5.25
C MET A 36 13.97 -0.22 4.81
N ASN A 37 13.71 -0.50 3.53
CA ASN A 37 13.78 -1.86 2.99
C ASN A 37 15.18 -2.48 3.22
N LEU A 38 16.25 -1.70 3.03
CA LEU A 38 17.61 -2.16 3.28
C LEU A 38 17.86 -2.45 4.77
N ILE A 39 17.39 -1.58 5.66
CA ILE A 39 17.51 -1.73 7.11
C ILE A 39 16.76 -2.99 7.58
N ASP A 40 15.53 -3.18 7.12
CA ASP A 40 14.71 -4.36 7.46
C ASP A 40 15.42 -5.65 7.02
N THR A 41 15.90 -5.67 5.77
CA THR A 41 16.66 -6.79 5.21
C THR A 41 17.96 -7.04 6.00
N TYR A 42 18.67 -5.98 6.40
CA TYR A 42 19.91 -6.08 7.17
C TYR A 42 19.67 -6.67 8.57
N TYR A 43 18.63 -6.23 9.26
CA TYR A 43 18.29 -6.75 10.59
C TYR A 43 17.83 -8.21 10.52
N VAL A 44 17.03 -8.58 9.51
CA VAL A 44 16.64 -9.98 9.32
C VAL A 44 17.83 -10.84 8.91
N GLY A 45 18.74 -10.32 8.08
CA GLY A 45 19.99 -10.99 7.74
C GLY A 45 20.92 -11.22 8.94
N LYS A 46 20.78 -10.44 10.02
CA LYS A 46 21.49 -10.69 11.29
C LYS A 46 20.87 -11.82 12.11
N LEU A 47 19.60 -12.15 11.91
CA LEU A 47 18.96 -13.30 12.57
C LEU A 47 19.52 -14.61 12.00
N GLY A 48 19.84 -14.62 10.70
CA GLY A 48 20.59 -15.70 10.05
C GLY A 48 20.25 -15.82 8.56
N THR A 49 20.93 -16.76 7.89
CA THR A 49 20.71 -17.02 6.46
C THR A 49 19.36 -17.65 6.17
N ASN A 50 18.82 -18.44 7.10
CA ASN A 50 17.54 -19.13 6.93
C ASN A 50 16.36 -18.16 7.06
N GLU A 51 16.49 -17.16 7.93
CA GLU A 51 15.54 -16.09 8.20
C GLU A 51 15.46 -15.12 7.02
N LEU A 52 16.62 -14.78 6.44
CA LEU A 52 16.67 -14.01 5.20
C LEU A 52 16.11 -14.78 4.01
N ALA A 53 16.40 -16.08 3.91
CA ALA A 53 15.80 -16.95 2.90
C ALA A 53 14.27 -17.03 3.08
N ALA A 54 13.78 -17.19 4.31
CA ALA A 54 12.35 -17.22 4.61
C ALA A 54 11.63 -15.98 4.08
N MET A 55 12.21 -14.79 4.28
CA MET A 55 11.65 -13.55 3.73
C MET A 55 11.52 -13.60 2.20
N SER A 56 12.46 -14.21 1.50
CA SER A 56 12.39 -14.33 0.03
C SER A 56 11.24 -15.22 -0.43
N PHE A 57 10.87 -16.24 0.35
CA PHE A 57 9.73 -17.12 0.07
C PHE A 57 8.38 -16.41 0.24
N THR A 58 8.30 -15.37 1.09
CA THR A 58 7.05 -14.64 1.32
C THR A 58 6.72 -13.65 0.21
N PHE A 59 7.74 -13.18 -0.54
CA PHE A 59 7.59 -12.17 -1.59
C PHE A 59 6.45 -12.45 -2.60
N PRO A 60 6.35 -13.65 -3.22
CA PRO A 60 5.28 -13.92 -4.18
C PRO A 60 3.88 -13.79 -3.57
N VAL A 61 3.71 -14.24 -2.32
CA VAL A 61 2.43 -14.20 -1.62
C VAL A 61 2.06 -12.77 -1.25
N VAL A 62 3.00 -12.02 -0.69
CA VAL A 62 2.85 -10.59 -0.42
C VAL A 62 2.50 -9.83 -1.71
N MET A 63 3.16 -10.14 -2.82
CA MET A 63 2.91 -9.50 -4.12
C MET A 63 1.48 -9.74 -4.62
N VAL A 64 0.90 -10.92 -4.43
CA VAL A 64 -0.49 -11.22 -4.80
C VAL A 64 -1.47 -10.35 -4.00
N VAL A 65 -1.28 -10.28 -2.68
CA VAL A 65 -2.15 -9.47 -1.80
C VAL A 65 -2.00 -7.97 -2.10
N MET A 66 -0.77 -7.52 -2.34
CA MET A 66 -0.48 -6.14 -2.73
C MET A 66 -1.08 -5.81 -4.10
N SER A 67 -1.02 -6.72 -5.07
CA SER A 67 -1.62 -6.55 -6.40
C SER A 67 -3.14 -6.42 -6.32
N ALA A 68 -3.79 -7.27 -5.52
CA ALA A 68 -5.24 -7.20 -5.28
C ALA A 68 -5.63 -5.86 -4.63
N THR A 69 -4.87 -5.45 -3.61
CA THR A 69 -5.07 -4.18 -2.90
C THR A 69 -4.85 -2.98 -3.83
N MET A 70 -3.81 -3.01 -4.65
CA MET A 70 -3.50 -1.96 -5.61
C MET A 70 -4.59 -1.86 -6.68
N GLY A 71 -5.07 -2.99 -7.21
CA GLY A 71 -6.20 -3.04 -8.14
C GLY A 71 -7.47 -2.44 -7.56
N LEU A 72 -7.81 -2.78 -6.32
CA LEU A 72 -8.91 -2.16 -5.59
C LEU A 72 -8.70 -0.66 -5.40
N GLY A 73 -7.50 -0.23 -4.97
CA GLY A 73 -7.17 1.17 -4.77
C GLY A 73 -7.33 2.00 -6.05
N VAL A 74 -6.88 1.48 -7.20
CA VAL A 74 -7.06 2.14 -8.50
C VAL A 74 -8.53 2.19 -8.90
N GLY A 75 -9.27 1.09 -8.74
CA GLY A 75 -10.69 1.00 -9.08
C GLY A 75 -11.56 1.94 -8.24
N THR A 76 -11.34 2.01 -6.94
CA THR A 76 -12.06 2.88 -6.01
C THR A 76 -11.74 4.35 -6.27
N THR A 77 -10.46 4.70 -6.46
CA THR A 77 -10.02 6.05 -6.84
C THR A 77 -10.73 6.52 -8.11
N SER A 78 -10.83 5.66 -9.13
CA SER A 78 -11.53 5.97 -10.38
C SER A 78 -13.03 6.23 -10.19
N ALA A 79 -13.70 5.42 -9.37
CA ALA A 79 -15.12 5.60 -9.06
C ALA A 79 -15.39 6.88 -8.27
N ILE A 80 -14.54 7.18 -7.28
CA ILE A 80 -14.63 8.40 -6.46
C ILE A 80 -14.37 9.64 -7.33
N ALA A 81 -13.37 9.61 -8.21
CA ALA A 81 -13.06 10.72 -9.12
C ALA A 81 -14.24 11.10 -10.03
N ARG A 82 -14.98 10.10 -10.56
CA ARG A 82 -16.20 10.37 -11.34
C ARG A 82 -17.30 11.02 -10.52
N ALA A 83 -17.49 10.59 -9.27
CA ALA A 83 -18.49 11.20 -8.38
C ALA A 83 -18.12 12.66 -8.02
N ILE A 84 -16.83 12.94 -7.82
CA ILE A 84 -16.32 14.29 -7.59
C ILE A 84 -16.58 15.18 -8.82
N GLY A 85 -16.28 14.69 -10.03
CA GLY A 85 -16.56 15.41 -11.27
C GLY A 85 -18.05 15.71 -11.51
N GLY A 86 -18.95 14.95 -10.89
CA GLY A 86 -20.40 15.17 -10.90
C GLY A 86 -20.93 16.13 -9.84
N GLY A 87 -20.09 16.62 -8.91
CA GLY A 87 -20.47 17.58 -7.87
C GLY A 87 -21.34 17.02 -6.73
N ASP A 88 -21.48 15.69 -6.60
CA ASP A 88 -22.29 15.07 -5.55
C ASP A 88 -21.43 14.65 -4.35
N GLU A 89 -21.24 15.56 -3.39
CA GLU A 89 -20.46 15.30 -2.18
C GLU A 89 -21.01 14.15 -1.32
N ARG A 90 -22.33 13.91 -1.34
CA ARG A 90 -22.93 12.80 -0.58
C ARG A 90 -22.53 11.47 -1.21
N LEU A 91 -22.55 11.38 -2.53
CA LEU A 91 -22.09 10.21 -3.26
C LEU A 91 -20.59 9.97 -3.04
N VAL A 92 -19.77 11.02 -3.03
CA VAL A 92 -18.33 10.92 -2.74
C VAL A 92 -18.09 10.30 -1.36
N ARG A 93 -18.72 10.85 -0.31
CA ARG A 93 -18.56 10.31 1.06
C ARG A 93 -18.98 8.84 1.13
N ARG A 94 -20.11 8.49 0.52
CA ARG A 94 -20.64 7.12 0.53
C ARG A 94 -19.73 6.14 -0.21
N LEU A 95 -19.23 6.53 -1.38
CA LEU A 95 -18.28 5.71 -2.16
C LEU A 95 -16.97 5.50 -1.41
N THR A 96 -16.42 6.55 -0.79
CA THR A 96 -15.20 6.44 0.02
C THR A 96 -15.37 5.47 1.19
N THR A 97 -16.48 5.58 1.93
CA THR A 97 -16.76 4.66 3.05
C THR A 97 -16.95 3.23 2.56
N HIS A 98 -17.72 3.00 1.50
CA HIS A 98 -17.91 1.66 0.94
C HIS A 98 -16.61 1.08 0.36
N ALA A 99 -15.78 1.91 -0.26
CA ALA A 99 -14.46 1.51 -0.77
C ALA A 99 -13.54 1.03 0.35
N LEU A 100 -13.47 1.76 1.47
CA LEU A 100 -12.67 1.37 2.63
C LEU A 100 -13.18 0.07 3.26
N ILE A 101 -14.50 -0.06 3.45
CA ILE A 101 -15.10 -1.29 3.99
C ILE A 101 -14.82 -2.48 3.07
N LEU A 102 -14.99 -2.30 1.75
CA LEU A 102 -14.72 -3.33 0.76
C LEU A 102 -13.24 -3.74 0.76
N ALA A 103 -12.33 -2.78 0.84
CA ALA A 103 -10.90 -3.04 0.89
C ALA A 103 -10.50 -3.86 2.12
N VAL A 104 -10.99 -3.47 3.30
CA VAL A 104 -10.77 -4.23 4.55
C VAL A 104 -11.38 -5.62 4.44
N ALA A 105 -12.60 -5.75 3.90
CA ALA A 105 -13.25 -7.04 3.73
C ALA A 105 -12.48 -7.97 2.79
N VAL A 106 -12.01 -7.46 1.65
CA VAL A 106 -11.22 -8.26 0.70
C VAL A 106 -9.90 -8.70 1.32
N VAL A 107 -9.17 -7.79 1.98
CA VAL A 107 -7.91 -8.16 2.64
C VAL A 107 -8.15 -9.13 3.79
N ALA A 108 -9.20 -8.97 4.59
CA ALA A 108 -9.55 -9.91 5.65
C ALA A 108 -9.84 -11.31 5.09
N VAL A 109 -10.56 -11.41 3.96
CA VAL A 109 -10.82 -12.69 3.28
C VAL A 109 -9.53 -13.29 2.72
N LEU A 110 -8.69 -12.49 2.05
CA LEU A 110 -7.42 -12.97 1.51
C LEU A 110 -6.45 -13.41 2.62
N SER A 111 -6.34 -12.66 3.71
CA SER A 111 -5.55 -13.02 4.88
C SER A 111 -6.08 -14.27 5.56
N GLY A 112 -7.40 -14.39 5.75
CA GLY A 112 -8.01 -15.57 6.34
C GLY A 112 -7.80 -16.83 5.51
N LEU A 113 -7.95 -16.73 4.19
CA LEU A 113 -7.62 -17.82 3.26
C LEU A 113 -6.13 -18.13 3.29
N GLY A 114 -5.29 -17.10 3.31
CA GLY A 114 -3.83 -17.21 3.41
C GLY A 114 -3.39 -17.99 4.64
N LEU A 115 -3.90 -17.64 5.82
CA LEU A 115 -3.65 -18.36 7.08
C LEU A 115 -4.14 -19.81 7.07
N LEU A 116 -5.21 -20.12 6.33
CA LEU A 116 -5.72 -21.49 6.24
C LEU A 116 -4.83 -22.37 5.35
N ILE A 117 -4.25 -21.79 4.29
CA ILE A 117 -3.51 -22.54 3.26
C ILE A 117 -2.00 -22.33 3.31
N GLU A 118 -1.48 -21.43 4.15
CA GLU A 118 -0.07 -20.98 4.14
C GLU A 118 0.91 -22.15 4.23
N ARG A 119 0.66 -23.13 5.11
CA ARG A 119 1.53 -24.29 5.26
C ARG A 119 1.63 -25.10 3.97
N TRP A 120 0.50 -25.31 3.29
CA TRP A 120 0.47 -26.02 2.02
C TRP A 120 1.08 -25.19 0.88
N LEU A 121 0.77 -23.90 0.85
CA LEU A 121 1.27 -22.96 -0.14
C LEU A 121 2.80 -22.86 -0.10
N PHE A 122 3.39 -22.64 1.08
CA PHE A 122 4.84 -22.50 1.23
C PHE A 122 5.57 -23.84 1.07
N ALA A 123 4.97 -24.96 1.48
CA ALA A 123 5.51 -26.28 1.17
C ALA A 123 5.59 -26.53 -0.35
N MET A 124 4.58 -26.12 -1.12
CA MET A 124 4.62 -26.24 -2.59
C MET A 124 5.66 -25.33 -3.25
N ILE A 125 5.96 -24.17 -2.65
CA ILE A 125 7.00 -23.26 -3.15
C ILE A 125 8.41 -23.82 -2.84
N GLY A 126 8.51 -24.87 -2.01
CA GLY A 126 9.76 -25.55 -1.67
C GLY A 126 10.35 -25.17 -0.31
N ALA A 127 9.54 -24.57 0.58
CA ALA A 127 9.96 -24.35 1.97
C ALA A 127 9.82 -25.65 2.78
N GLU A 128 10.92 -26.11 3.39
CA GLU A 128 10.98 -27.36 4.15
C GLU A 128 11.62 -27.17 5.53
N GLY A 129 11.28 -28.05 6.48
CA GLY A 129 11.86 -28.08 7.82
C GLY A 129 11.79 -26.74 8.57
N VAL A 130 12.93 -26.29 9.11
CA VAL A 130 13.06 -25.03 9.86
C VAL A 130 12.68 -23.81 9.03
N LEU A 131 12.94 -23.83 7.72
CA LEU A 131 12.60 -22.72 6.83
C LEU A 131 11.08 -22.54 6.75
N LEU A 132 10.31 -23.63 6.67
CA LEU A 132 8.85 -23.57 6.64
C LEU A 132 8.29 -22.96 7.93
N GLU A 133 8.85 -23.31 9.09
CA GLU A 133 8.40 -22.75 10.38
C GLU A 133 8.68 -21.25 10.47
N LEU A 134 9.86 -20.79 10.05
CA LEU A 134 10.21 -19.37 9.99
C LEU A 134 9.28 -18.57 9.06
N VAL A 135 8.94 -19.14 7.90
CA VAL A 135 8.00 -18.52 6.95
C VAL A 135 6.61 -18.38 7.56
N LEU A 136 6.11 -19.42 8.23
CA LEU A 136 4.78 -19.42 8.85
C LEU A 136 4.70 -18.41 10.00
N GLU A 137 5.73 -18.33 10.84
CA GLU A 137 5.79 -17.36 11.94
C GLU A 137 5.74 -15.92 11.41
N TYR A 138 6.53 -15.62 10.36
CA TYR A 138 6.51 -14.32 9.70
C TYR A 138 5.17 -14.01 9.05
N MET A 139 4.62 -14.95 8.27
CA MET A 139 3.40 -14.74 7.50
C MET A 139 2.16 -14.63 8.35
N THR A 140 2.10 -15.35 9.48
CA THR A 140 1.00 -15.22 10.43
C THR A 140 0.88 -13.78 10.92
N VAL A 141 2.00 -13.20 11.36
CA VAL A 141 2.04 -11.81 11.83
C VAL A 141 1.72 -10.84 10.69
N TRP A 142 2.26 -11.10 9.50
CA TRP A 142 2.01 -10.27 8.32
C TRP A 142 0.53 -10.26 7.92
N PHE A 143 -0.14 -11.42 7.87
CA PHE A 143 -1.56 -11.52 7.51
C PHE A 143 -2.48 -10.84 8.52
N LEU A 144 -2.15 -10.89 9.81
CA LEU A 144 -2.87 -10.16 10.86
C LEU A 144 -2.69 -8.63 10.69
N GLY A 145 -1.50 -8.18 10.29
CA GLY A 145 -1.20 -6.78 10.03
C GLY A 145 -1.73 -6.24 8.70
N ALA A 146 -1.94 -7.10 7.71
CA ALA A 146 -2.29 -6.71 6.33
C ALA A 146 -3.58 -5.88 6.26
N ALA A 147 -4.55 -6.15 7.12
CA ALA A 147 -5.80 -5.38 7.19
C ALA A 147 -5.58 -3.91 7.57
N PHE A 148 -4.54 -3.60 8.35
CA PHE A 148 -4.20 -2.21 8.69
C PHE A 148 -3.47 -1.49 7.55
N LEU A 149 -2.75 -2.23 6.71
CA LEU A 149 -1.98 -1.71 5.58
C LEU A 149 -2.88 -1.21 4.44
N VAL A 150 -4.07 -1.80 4.30
CA VAL A 150 -5.03 -1.44 3.23
C VAL A 150 -5.65 -0.05 3.44
N ILE A 151 -5.80 0.37 4.70
CA ILE A 151 -6.47 1.62 5.08
C ILE A 151 -5.72 2.84 4.53
N PRO A 152 -4.41 3.04 4.79
CA PRO A 152 -3.68 4.17 4.22
C PRO A 152 -3.53 4.05 2.70
N MET A 153 -3.44 2.84 2.14
CA MET A 153 -3.37 2.67 0.68
C MET A 153 -4.63 3.18 -0.03
N VAL A 154 -5.81 2.74 0.42
CA VAL A 154 -7.08 3.13 -0.19
C VAL A 154 -7.48 4.56 0.23
N GLY A 155 -7.21 4.93 1.48
CA GLY A 155 -7.44 6.28 2.01
C GLY A 155 -6.64 7.32 1.25
N SER A 156 -5.34 7.11 1.05
CA SER A 156 -4.52 8.02 0.25
C SER A 156 -4.96 8.07 -1.22
N GLY A 157 -5.48 6.96 -1.77
CA GLY A 157 -6.12 6.96 -3.10
C GLY A 157 -7.35 7.84 -3.18
N ALA A 158 -8.24 7.76 -2.19
CA ALA A 158 -9.43 8.60 -2.09
C ALA A 158 -9.09 10.09 -1.91
N ILE A 159 -8.07 10.41 -1.09
CA ILE A 159 -7.55 11.78 -0.91
C ILE A 159 -6.96 12.32 -2.23
N ARG A 160 -6.18 11.50 -2.94
CA ARG A 160 -5.68 11.87 -4.28
C ARG A 160 -6.82 12.10 -5.28
N ALA A 161 -7.92 11.34 -5.18
CA ALA A 161 -9.09 11.53 -6.05
C ALA A 161 -9.75 12.91 -5.87
N THR A 162 -9.69 13.50 -4.67
CA THR A 162 -10.21 14.86 -4.41
C THR A 162 -9.30 15.98 -4.91
N GLY A 163 -8.18 15.66 -5.56
CA GLY A 163 -7.21 16.65 -6.03
C GLY A 163 -6.32 17.22 -4.92
N ASP A 164 -6.44 16.68 -3.70
CA ASP A 164 -5.51 16.98 -2.61
C ASP A 164 -4.39 15.94 -2.65
N ALA A 165 -3.25 16.31 -3.22
CA ALA A 165 -2.04 15.48 -3.24
C ALA A 165 -1.07 15.82 -2.09
N ARG A 166 -1.48 16.69 -1.14
CA ARG A 166 -0.60 17.23 -0.09
C ARG A 166 -0.85 16.65 1.29
N THR A 167 -2.03 16.09 1.56
CA THR A 167 -2.31 15.41 2.83
C THR A 167 -2.01 13.91 2.71
N PRO A 168 -1.07 13.36 3.51
CA PRO A 168 -0.73 11.93 3.49
C PRO A 168 -1.83 11.06 4.11
#